data_AF-A0A6G3YW62-F1
#
_entry.id   AF-A0A6G3YW62-F1
#
_cell.length_a   1.000
_cell.length_b   1.000
_cell.length_c   1.000
_cell.angle_alpha   90.00
_cell.angle_beta   90.00
_cell.angle_gamma   90.00
#
_symmetry.space_group_name_H-M   'P 1'
#
loop_
_entity.id
_entity.type
_entity.pdbx_description
1 polymer ?
#
loop_
_entity_poly.entity_id
_entity_poly.type
_entity_poly.pdbx_seq_one_letter_code
_entity_poly.pdbx_strand_id
1 'polypeptide(L)'
;MKRLLIATAIALLILAFTATAALAHGRQAMQDVDCCENGCPEPCAQVAEGRSRHLDGYHFDQSRRYATNNPALTETINGSVMDVYQTASKRGQETGLHLLLKTTDEEILDVHLGPEWYFDQQDFRLEPGDALEIQGKRFIKDETPAMIAFEVKKGAQILNLRNEDSLPQWKGSPSLPTDNL
;
A
#
# COMPACT_ATOMS: atom_id res chain seq x y z
N MET A 1 26.20 64.98 31.01
CA MET A 1 24.95 64.80 31.78
C MET A 1 24.26 63.56 31.25
N LYS A 2 24.25 62.51 32.07
CA LYS A 2 23.98 61.11 31.72
C LYS A 2 22.56 60.75 32.18
N ARG A 3 21.54 60.97 31.36
CA ARG A 3 20.15 60.51 31.62
C ARG A 3 19.40 60.30 30.30
N LEU A 4 19.90 59.46 29.41
CA LEU A 4 19.17 59.08 28.19
C LEU A 4 19.56 57.68 27.67
N LEU A 5 19.73 56.70 28.57
CA LEU A 5 20.04 55.31 28.19
C LEU A 5 19.21 54.25 28.94
N ILE A 6 18.15 54.64 29.66
CA ILE A 6 17.33 53.67 30.42
C ILE A 6 16.04 53.29 29.66
N ALA A 7 15.59 54.10 28.70
CA ALA A 7 14.35 53.82 27.95
C ALA A 7 14.52 52.80 26.81
N THR A 8 15.74 52.54 26.32
CA THR A 8 15.99 51.59 25.23
C THR A 8 16.27 50.16 25.69
N ALA A 9 16.63 49.94 26.96
CA ALA A 9 16.87 48.61 27.50
C ALA A 9 15.57 47.85 27.85
N ILE A 10 14.47 48.56 28.14
CA ILE A 10 13.19 47.94 28.53
C ILE A 10 12.40 47.47 27.30
N ALA A 11 12.53 48.16 26.15
CA ALA A 11 11.89 47.74 24.90
C ALA A 11 12.54 46.48 24.28
N LEU A 12 13.82 46.21 24.56
CA LEU A 12 14.51 45.00 24.11
C LEU A 12 14.25 43.78 25.02
N LEU A 13 13.76 43.98 26.24
CA LEU A 13 13.46 42.89 27.19
C LEU A 13 12.04 42.33 27.02
N ILE A 14 11.14 43.04 26.34
CA ILE A 14 9.75 42.60 26.10
C ILE A 14 9.63 41.72 24.83
N LEU A 15 10.60 41.75 23.91
CA LEU A 15 10.61 40.87 22.73
C LEU A 15 11.15 39.45 23.00
N ALA A 16 11.63 39.16 24.21
CA ALA A 16 12.12 37.82 24.56
C ALA A 16 11.10 36.95 25.34
N PHE A 17 9.89 37.45 25.61
CA PHE A 17 8.91 36.77 26.49
C PHE A 17 7.63 36.27 25.82
N THR A 18 7.59 36.15 24.49
CA THR A 18 6.42 35.59 23.79
C THR A 18 6.80 34.48 22.80
N ALA A 19 7.29 33.36 23.32
CA ALA A 19 7.21 32.08 22.62
C ALA A 19 7.28 30.89 23.59
N THR A 20 6.57 30.96 24.73
CA THR A 20 6.30 29.77 25.53
C THR A 20 5.07 29.08 24.97
N ALA A 21 5.25 28.26 23.95
CA ALA A 21 4.31 27.19 23.59
C ALA A 21 4.98 26.14 22.69
N ALA A 22 6.19 25.70 23.03
CA ALA A 22 6.62 24.37 22.62
C ALA A 22 5.93 23.37 23.56
N LEU A 23 4.63 23.12 23.32
CA LEU A 23 4.02 21.88 23.76
C LEU A 23 4.72 20.78 22.97
N ALA A 24 5.79 20.27 23.56
CA ALA A 24 6.14 18.88 23.43
C ALA A 24 4.88 18.09 23.76
N HIS A 25 4.11 17.74 22.73
CA HIS A 25 3.30 16.53 22.79
C HIS A 25 4.33 15.42 22.85
N GLY A 26 4.76 15.14 24.09
CA GLY A 26 5.40 13.90 24.43
C GLY A 26 4.60 12.82 23.75
N ARG A 27 5.33 11.95 23.06
CA ARG A 27 4.88 10.66 22.57
C ARG A 27 4.20 9.97 23.74
N GLN A 28 2.90 10.19 23.92
CA GLN A 28 2.12 9.42 24.86
C GLN A 28 2.20 8.01 24.29
N ALA A 29 2.88 7.16 25.04
CA ALA A 29 2.75 5.73 24.91
C ALA A 29 1.24 5.49 24.80
N MET A 30 0.82 4.98 23.65
CA MET A 30 -0.51 4.47 23.44
C MET A 30 -0.65 3.35 24.48
N GLN A 31 -1.19 3.71 25.63
CA GLN A 31 -1.57 2.75 26.65
C GLN A 31 -2.58 1.84 25.94
N ASP A 32 -2.28 0.54 25.92
CA ASP A 32 -3.21 -0.50 25.51
C ASP A 32 -4.47 -0.34 26.36
N VAL A 33 -5.42 0.44 25.88
CA VAL A 33 -6.76 0.48 26.43
C VAL A 33 -7.41 -0.78 25.90
N ASP A 34 -7.43 -1.80 26.75
CA ASP A 34 -8.20 -3.02 26.52
C ASP A 34 -9.64 -2.63 26.20
N CYS A 35 -10.05 -2.89 24.95
CA CYS A 35 -11.34 -2.50 24.38
C CYS A 35 -12.55 -3.09 25.12
N CYS A 36 -12.32 -3.98 26.09
CA CYS A 36 -13.35 -4.69 26.81
C CYS A 36 -14.01 -3.89 27.95
N GLU A 37 -13.32 -2.91 28.57
CA GLU A 37 -13.81 -2.34 29.84
C GLU A 37 -14.68 -1.08 29.68
N ASN A 38 -14.42 -0.24 28.66
CA ASN A 38 -15.06 1.08 28.56
C ASN A 38 -15.92 1.30 27.31
N GLY A 39 -16.21 0.23 26.57
CA GLY A 39 -16.93 0.33 25.31
C GLY A 39 -16.07 0.98 24.23
N CYS A 40 -16.30 0.56 22.98
CA CYS A 40 -15.61 1.13 21.84
C CYS A 40 -16.00 2.62 21.68
N PRO A 41 -15.03 3.57 21.61
CA PRO A 41 -15.35 4.92 21.19
C PRO A 41 -15.94 4.87 19.76
N GLU A 42 -17.05 5.57 19.57
CA GLU A 42 -17.71 5.81 18.27
C GLU A 42 -16.68 6.47 17.33
N PRO A 43 -15.98 5.67 16.52
CA PRO A 43 -16.55 5.14 15.28
C PRO A 43 -16.52 3.61 15.14
N CYS A 44 -16.10 2.86 16.16
CA CYS A 44 -15.98 1.39 16.08
C CYS A 44 -17.31 0.61 16.19
N ALA A 45 -18.41 1.26 16.56
CA ALA A 45 -19.72 0.60 16.74
C ALA A 45 -20.43 0.19 15.43
N GLN A 46 -19.97 0.69 14.28
CA GLN A 46 -20.63 0.43 12.99
C GLN A 46 -20.23 -0.88 12.32
N VAL A 47 -19.27 -1.65 12.89
CA VAL A 47 -18.78 -2.91 12.27
C VAL A 47 -19.31 -4.16 12.96
N ALA A 48 -20.21 -4.02 13.95
CA ALA A 48 -20.67 -5.13 14.77
C ALA A 48 -21.96 -5.79 14.25
N GLU A 49 -21.94 -6.30 13.01
CA GLU A 49 -22.85 -7.38 12.61
C GLU A 49 -22.05 -8.53 11.98
N GLY A 50 -21.32 -9.23 12.84
CA GLY A 50 -20.65 -10.48 12.50
C GLY A 50 -20.08 -11.11 13.76
N ARG A 51 -20.78 -12.12 14.31
CA ARG A 51 -20.45 -12.84 15.54
C ARG A 51 -18.97 -13.23 15.62
N SER A 52 -18.20 -12.53 16.45
CA SER A 52 -16.87 -12.96 16.85
C SER A 52 -17.00 -14.03 17.93
N ARG A 53 -16.72 -15.30 17.58
CA ARG A 53 -16.49 -16.36 18.58
C ARG A 53 -15.08 -16.17 19.10
N HIS A 54 -14.99 -15.73 20.35
CA HIS A 54 -13.74 -15.60 21.10
C HIS A 54 -13.09 -16.98 21.24
N LEU A 55 -11.93 -17.17 20.61
CA LEU A 55 -11.04 -18.30 20.85
C LEU A 55 -9.66 -17.72 21.14
N ASP A 56 -9.16 -18.13 22.28
CA ASP A 56 -7.92 -17.78 22.98
C ASP A 56 -6.72 -17.41 22.08
N GLY A 57 -6.11 -16.25 22.40
CA GLY A 57 -4.65 -16.19 22.53
C GLY A 57 -3.77 -16.03 21.29
N TYR A 58 -4.30 -15.67 20.12
CA TYR A 58 -3.51 -15.17 18.99
C TYR A 58 -4.28 -14.04 18.27
N HIS A 59 -4.05 -12.79 18.65
CA HIS A 59 -4.52 -11.64 17.86
C HIS A 59 -3.61 -11.43 16.65
N PHE A 60 -3.74 -12.31 15.65
CA PHE A 60 -3.27 -12.01 14.31
C PHE A 60 -4.34 -11.12 13.66
N ASP A 61 -4.15 -9.80 13.70
CA ASP A 61 -4.96 -8.79 13.01
C ASP A 61 -4.94 -9.08 11.48
N GLN A 62 -5.84 -9.96 11.04
CA GLN A 62 -6.04 -10.28 9.62
C GLN A 62 -6.89 -9.24 8.90
N SER A 63 -7.59 -8.35 9.63
CA SER A 63 -8.54 -7.41 9.02
C SER A 63 -7.84 -6.23 8.34
N ARG A 64 -6.59 -5.91 8.67
CA ARG A 64 -5.79 -4.95 7.89
C ARG A 64 -5.13 -5.50 6.62
N ARG A 65 -5.00 -6.83 6.46
CA ARG A 65 -4.31 -7.43 5.31
C ARG A 65 -5.18 -7.66 4.07
N TYR A 66 -6.51 -7.64 4.20
CA TYR A 66 -7.45 -7.90 3.09
C TYR A 66 -8.54 -6.84 2.92
N ALA A 67 -8.29 -5.59 3.29
CA ALA A 67 -9.13 -4.49 2.84
C ALA A 67 -8.89 -4.22 1.34
N THR A 68 -9.20 -5.17 0.45
CA THR A 68 -9.14 -4.98 -1.01
C THR A 68 -10.10 -3.89 -1.50
N ASN A 69 -10.94 -3.33 -0.61
CA ASN A 69 -11.97 -2.36 -0.94
C ASN A 69 -11.76 -0.99 -0.28
N ASN A 70 -10.55 -0.67 0.19
CA ASN A 70 -10.20 0.70 0.59
C ASN A 70 -9.33 1.36 -0.50
N PRO A 71 -9.89 2.28 -1.32
CA PRO A 71 -9.17 2.94 -2.40
C PRO A 71 -8.03 3.84 -1.87
N ALA A 72 -8.05 4.23 -0.59
CA ALA A 72 -7.05 5.11 0.02
C ALA A 72 -5.67 4.45 0.28
N LEU A 73 -5.46 3.20 -0.15
CA LEU A 73 -4.20 2.47 0.06
C LEU A 73 -3.57 1.99 -1.26
N THR A 74 -3.83 2.70 -2.35
CA THR A 74 -3.03 2.57 -3.58
C THR A 74 -1.83 3.50 -3.52
N GLU A 75 -0.72 3.02 -4.04
CA GLU A 75 0.53 3.77 -4.17
C GLU A 75 1.10 3.59 -5.58
N THR A 76 2.01 4.47 -5.97
CA THR A 76 2.72 4.41 -7.24
C THR A 76 4.21 4.28 -6.97
N ILE A 77 4.81 3.21 -7.50
CA ILE A 77 6.23 2.92 -7.37
C ILE A 77 6.90 2.94 -8.74
N ASN A 78 8.16 3.34 -8.75
CA ASN A 78 9.02 3.26 -9.92
C ASN A 78 10.14 2.25 -9.65
N GLY A 79 10.52 1.48 -10.66
CA GLY A 79 11.58 0.50 -10.51
C GLY A 79 12.00 -0.16 -11.81
N SER A 80 13.03 -1.00 -11.69
CA SER A 80 13.52 -1.84 -12.77
C SER A 80 13.14 -3.30 -12.53
N VAL A 81 12.67 -3.97 -13.57
CA VAL A 81 12.38 -5.41 -13.54
C VAL A 81 13.68 -6.18 -13.37
N MET A 82 13.77 -6.97 -12.30
CA MET A 82 14.87 -7.89 -12.08
C MET A 82 14.61 -9.24 -12.75
N ASP A 83 13.37 -9.72 -12.65
CA ASP A 83 12.96 -11.01 -13.19
C ASP A 83 11.46 -11.02 -13.50
N VAL A 84 11.06 -11.84 -14.45
CA VAL A 84 9.66 -12.08 -14.83
C VAL A 84 9.43 -13.58 -14.80
N TYR A 85 8.46 -14.02 -14.01
CA TYR A 85 8.26 -15.43 -13.77
C TYR A 85 6.79 -15.81 -13.64
N GLN A 86 6.55 -17.08 -13.87
CA GLN A 86 5.23 -17.70 -13.91
C GLN A 86 4.96 -18.45 -12.61
N THR A 87 3.74 -18.33 -12.07
CA THR A 87 3.29 -19.08 -10.89
C THR A 87 2.07 -19.92 -11.24
N ALA A 88 2.08 -21.18 -10.82
CA ALA A 88 0.94 -22.06 -11.04
C ALA A 88 -0.26 -21.58 -10.21
N SER A 89 -1.41 -21.35 -10.85
CA SER A 89 -2.65 -21.15 -10.12
C SER A 89 -3.02 -22.38 -9.31
N LYS A 90 -3.55 -22.18 -8.10
CA LYS A 90 -4.10 -23.26 -7.24
C LYS A 90 -5.19 -24.08 -7.93
N ARG A 91 -5.80 -23.56 -9.02
CA ARG A 91 -6.84 -24.24 -9.82
C ARG A 91 -6.31 -24.91 -11.08
N GLY A 92 -5.00 -24.92 -11.30
CA GLY A 92 -4.32 -25.86 -12.20
C GLY A 92 -4.40 -25.61 -13.71
N GLN A 93 -5.04 -24.54 -14.18
CA GLN A 93 -5.16 -24.25 -15.62
C GLN A 93 -4.68 -22.87 -16.05
N GLU A 94 -4.40 -21.96 -15.11
CA GLU A 94 -3.99 -20.59 -15.43
C GLU A 94 -2.64 -20.30 -14.77
N THR A 95 -1.72 -19.73 -15.54
CA THR A 95 -0.44 -19.29 -15.03
C THR A 95 -0.52 -17.81 -14.66
N GLY A 96 -0.20 -17.50 -13.41
CA GLY A 96 -0.06 -16.11 -12.95
C GLY A 96 1.30 -15.56 -13.38
N LEU A 97 1.30 -14.39 -13.99
CA LEU A 97 2.51 -13.62 -14.29
C LEU A 97 2.86 -12.76 -13.08
N HIS A 98 4.10 -12.90 -12.62
CA HIS A 98 4.70 -12.14 -11.54
C HIS A 98 6.00 -11.51 -12.03
N LEU A 99 6.45 -10.46 -11.35
CA LEU A 99 7.80 -9.93 -11.53
C LEU A 99 8.45 -9.62 -10.19
N LEU A 100 9.78 -9.66 -10.19
CA LEU A 100 10.58 -9.06 -9.13
C LEU A 100 10.95 -7.65 -9.56
N LEU A 101 10.49 -6.64 -8.84
CA LEU A 101 10.82 -5.24 -9.10
C LEU A 101 11.83 -4.75 -8.08
N LYS A 102 12.91 -4.14 -8.56
CA LYS A 102 13.77 -3.31 -7.71
C LYS A 102 13.29 -1.87 -7.77
N THR A 103 12.77 -1.34 -6.67
CA THR A 103 12.31 0.05 -6.61
C THR A 103 13.48 1.03 -6.65
N THR A 104 13.18 2.31 -6.91
CA THR A 104 14.17 3.39 -6.80
C THR A 104 14.76 3.53 -5.39
N ASP A 105 14.06 3.05 -4.38
CA ASP A 105 14.50 3.04 -2.97
C ASP A 105 15.25 1.74 -2.60
N GLU A 106 15.67 0.96 -3.61
CA GLU A 106 16.44 -0.29 -3.48
C GLU A 106 15.69 -1.45 -2.80
N GLU A 107 14.37 -1.33 -2.62
CA GLU A 107 13.52 -2.42 -2.14
C GLU A 107 13.22 -3.42 -3.27
N ILE A 108 13.16 -4.71 -2.95
CA ILE A 108 12.75 -5.76 -3.89
C ILE A 108 11.33 -6.21 -3.56
N LEU A 109 10.44 -6.16 -4.57
CA LEU A 109 9.04 -6.52 -4.43
C LEU A 109 8.62 -7.63 -5.38
N ASP A 110 7.89 -8.62 -4.86
CA ASP A 110 7.12 -9.57 -5.66
C ASP A 110 5.82 -8.90 -6.11
N VAL A 111 5.71 -8.58 -7.40
CA VAL A 111 4.55 -7.90 -7.97
C VAL A 111 3.66 -8.90 -8.68
N HIS A 112 2.43 -9.03 -8.18
CA HIS A 112 1.38 -9.87 -8.73
C HIS A 112 0.61 -9.12 -9.83
N LEU A 113 0.77 -9.54 -11.08
CA LEU A 113 0.22 -8.81 -12.22
C LEU A 113 -1.14 -9.33 -12.68
N GLY A 114 -1.32 -10.65 -12.66
CA GLY A 114 -2.51 -11.29 -13.21
C GLY A 114 -2.15 -12.53 -14.02
N PRO A 115 -3.04 -13.03 -14.86
CA PRO A 115 -2.73 -14.15 -15.72
C PRO A 115 -1.82 -13.74 -16.89
N GLU A 116 -0.88 -14.61 -17.26
CA GLU A 116 0.04 -14.40 -18.39
C GLU A 116 -0.69 -14.12 -19.71
N TRP A 117 -1.72 -14.92 -20.01
CA TRP A 117 -2.48 -14.80 -21.26
C TRP A 117 -3.09 -13.42 -21.48
N TYR A 118 -3.34 -12.66 -20.41
CA TYR A 118 -3.86 -11.30 -20.54
C TYR A 118 -2.79 -10.36 -21.10
N PHE A 119 -1.54 -10.49 -20.68
CA PHE A 119 -0.43 -9.69 -21.21
C PHE A 119 -0.19 -9.98 -22.70
N ASP A 120 -0.27 -11.25 -23.09
CA ASP A 120 -0.14 -11.66 -24.50
C ASP A 120 -1.23 -11.03 -25.38
N GLN A 121 -2.49 -11.02 -24.92
CA GLN A 121 -3.61 -10.43 -25.66
C GLN A 121 -3.48 -8.91 -25.83
N GLN A 122 -2.80 -8.22 -24.91
CA GLN A 122 -2.58 -6.79 -24.99
C GLN A 122 -1.29 -6.42 -25.74
N ASP A 123 -0.52 -7.42 -26.21
CA ASP A 123 0.84 -7.25 -26.75
C ASP A 123 1.74 -6.41 -25.82
N PHE A 124 1.57 -6.61 -24.51
CA PHE A 124 2.33 -5.92 -23.47
C PHE A 124 3.39 -6.87 -22.91
N ARG A 125 4.60 -6.81 -23.47
CA ARG A 125 5.70 -7.69 -23.05
C ARG A 125 6.44 -7.09 -21.86
N LEU A 126 6.93 -7.94 -20.97
CA LEU A 126 7.74 -7.55 -19.82
C LEU A 126 9.03 -8.36 -19.81
N GLU A 127 10.15 -7.69 -19.67
CA GLU A 127 11.47 -8.33 -19.68
C GLU A 127 12.36 -7.78 -18.55
N PRO A 128 13.32 -8.58 -18.06
CA PRO A 128 14.36 -8.07 -17.16
C PRO A 128 15.07 -6.84 -17.73
N GLY A 129 15.22 -5.81 -16.90
CA GLY A 129 15.78 -4.52 -17.28
C GLY A 129 14.75 -3.47 -17.71
N ASP A 130 13.49 -3.84 -17.93
CA ASP A 130 12.43 -2.87 -18.20
C ASP A 130 12.25 -1.90 -17.01
N ALA A 131 12.11 -0.60 -17.31
CA ALA A 131 11.76 0.41 -16.33
C ALA A 131 10.23 0.57 -16.29
N LEU A 132 9.64 0.38 -15.12
CA LEU A 132 8.20 0.40 -14.91
C LEU A 132 7.78 1.44 -13.87
N GLU A 133 6.64 2.08 -14.14
CA GLU A 133 5.83 2.76 -13.13
C GLU A 133 4.63 1.84 -12.85
N ILE A 134 4.45 1.44 -11.59
CA ILE A 134 3.39 0.52 -11.18
C ILE A 134 2.53 1.22 -10.15
N GLN A 135 1.23 1.32 -10.43
CA GLN A 135 0.25 1.66 -9.41
C GLN A 135 -0.33 0.37 -8.83
N GLY A 136 -0.35 0.27 -7.51
CA GLY A 136 -0.83 -0.94 -6.86
C GLY A 136 -0.98 -0.79 -5.35
N LYS A 137 -1.20 -1.94 -4.71
CA LYS A 137 -1.37 -2.04 -3.27
C LYS A 137 -0.38 -3.01 -2.67
N ARG A 138 0.37 -2.54 -1.67
CA ARG A 138 1.31 -3.36 -0.90
C ARG A 138 0.61 -4.34 0.03
N PHE A 139 1.26 -5.48 0.22
CA PHE A 139 0.93 -6.46 1.22
C PHE A 139 2.18 -7.26 1.60
N ILE A 140 2.08 -8.10 2.62
CA ILE A 140 3.15 -9.00 3.05
C ILE A 140 2.68 -10.43 2.83
N LYS A 141 3.46 -11.21 2.10
CA LYS A 141 3.24 -12.64 1.81
C LYS A 141 4.41 -13.41 2.37
N ASP A 142 4.17 -14.32 3.30
CA ASP A 142 5.22 -15.16 3.91
C ASP A 142 6.44 -14.32 4.34
N GLU A 143 6.17 -13.22 5.07
CA GLU A 143 7.17 -12.25 5.56
C GLU A 143 7.91 -11.45 4.48
N THR A 144 7.60 -11.68 3.20
CA THR A 144 8.19 -11.00 2.05
C THR A 144 7.29 -9.85 1.57
N PRO A 145 7.84 -8.66 1.31
CA PRO A 145 7.12 -7.55 0.69
C PRO A 145 6.62 -7.89 -0.71
N ALA A 146 5.35 -7.61 -0.97
CA ALA A 146 4.70 -7.88 -2.25
C ALA A 146 3.71 -6.76 -2.62
N MET A 147 3.32 -6.71 -3.89
CA MET A 147 2.35 -5.74 -4.40
C MET A 147 1.37 -6.40 -5.36
N ILE A 148 0.08 -6.07 -5.25
CA ILE A 148 -0.90 -6.37 -6.30
C ILE A 148 -0.97 -5.16 -7.23
N ALA A 149 -0.69 -5.35 -8.51
CA ALA A 149 -0.71 -4.28 -9.50
C ALA A 149 -2.13 -4.00 -10.00
N PHE A 150 -2.42 -2.71 -10.21
CA PHE A 150 -3.66 -2.18 -10.76
C PHE A 150 -3.41 -1.59 -12.14
N GLU A 151 -2.29 -0.90 -12.31
CA GLU A 151 -1.82 -0.34 -13.57
C GLU A 151 -0.31 -0.54 -13.69
N VAL A 152 0.16 -0.85 -14.89
CA VAL A 152 1.59 -0.93 -15.23
C VAL A 152 1.85 -0.02 -16.42
N LYS A 153 2.86 0.84 -16.30
CA LYS A 153 3.35 1.67 -17.40
C LYS A 153 4.76 1.28 -17.77
N LYS A 154 5.00 1.16 -19.07
CA LYS A 154 6.32 0.93 -19.67
C LYS A 154 6.53 1.92 -20.82
N GLY A 155 7.37 2.92 -20.60
CA GLY A 155 7.54 4.01 -21.56
C GLY A 155 6.21 4.72 -21.84
N ALA A 156 5.71 4.62 -23.08
CA ALA A 156 4.42 5.20 -23.47
C ALA A 156 3.24 4.22 -23.36
N GLN A 157 3.50 2.93 -23.12
CA GLN A 157 2.45 1.92 -22.99
C GLN A 157 1.90 1.92 -21.56
N ILE A 158 0.57 1.90 -21.45
CA ILE A 158 -0.15 1.83 -20.17
C ILE A 158 -1.09 0.63 -20.24
N LEU A 159 -0.98 -0.27 -19.28
CA LEU A 159 -1.87 -1.42 -19.15
C LEU A 159 -2.62 -1.37 -17.83
N ASN A 160 -3.95 -1.26 -17.93
CA ASN A 160 -4.86 -1.36 -16.80
C ASN A 160 -5.18 -2.84 -16.51
N LEU A 161 -4.85 -3.27 -15.31
CA LEU A 161 -5.03 -4.64 -14.81
C LEU A 161 -6.29 -4.76 -13.97
N ARG A 162 -6.57 -3.75 -13.13
CA ARG A 162 -7.70 -3.76 -12.17
C ARG A 162 -8.38 -2.39 -12.14
N ASN A 163 -9.67 -2.38 -11.82
CA ASN A 163 -10.40 -1.14 -11.55
C ASN A 163 -10.19 -0.66 -10.09
N GLU A 164 -10.80 0.47 -9.74
CA GLU A 164 -10.73 1.07 -8.39
C GLU A 164 -11.29 0.15 -7.28
N ASP A 165 -12.20 -0.78 -7.63
CA ASP A 165 -12.74 -1.80 -6.73
C ASP A 165 -11.85 -3.06 -6.62
N SER A 166 -10.62 -3.00 -7.13
CA SER A 166 -9.68 -4.14 -7.24
C SER A 166 -10.15 -5.30 -8.14
N LEU A 167 -11.22 -5.10 -8.93
CA LEU A 167 -11.73 -6.11 -9.84
C LEU A 167 -10.84 -6.22 -11.08
N PRO A 168 -10.45 -7.44 -11.49
CA PRO A 168 -9.63 -7.63 -12.68
C PRO A 168 -10.36 -7.24 -13.97
N GLN A 169 -9.62 -6.69 -14.92
CA GLN A 169 -10.12 -6.37 -16.27
C GLN A 169 -10.29 -7.63 -17.14
N TRP A 170 -9.53 -8.68 -16.86
CA TRP A 170 -9.69 -9.97 -17.54
C TRP A 170 -10.99 -10.67 -17.13
N LYS A 171 -11.81 -11.01 -18.13
CA LYS A 171 -13.06 -11.76 -17.96
C LYS A 171 -12.99 -13.05 -18.79
N GLY A 172 -13.35 -14.18 -18.18
CA GLY A 172 -13.38 -15.48 -18.86
C GLY A 172 -12.17 -16.36 -18.55
N SER A 173 -11.99 -17.39 -19.37
CA SER A 173 -10.86 -18.32 -19.34
C SER A 173 -9.87 -17.94 -20.46
N PRO A 174 -8.59 -18.34 -20.38
CA PRO A 174 -7.68 -18.24 -21.53
C PRO A 174 -8.40 -18.81 -22.76
N SER A 175 -8.46 -18.02 -23.83
CA SER A 175 -8.99 -18.52 -25.10
C SER A 175 -8.07 -19.65 -25.53
N LEU A 176 -8.52 -20.90 -25.37
CA LEU A 176 -7.86 -22.01 -26.02
C LEU A 176 -7.86 -21.69 -27.53
N PRO A 177 -6.72 -21.81 -28.22
CA PRO A 177 -6.70 -21.72 -29.66
C PRO A 177 -7.76 -22.68 -30.22
N THR A 178 -8.76 -22.17 -30.93
CA THR A 178 -9.78 -22.99 -31.60
C THR A 178 -9.24 -23.68 -32.85
N ASP A 179 -7.93 -23.63 -33.08
CA ASP A 179 -7.26 -24.25 -34.21
C ASP A 179 -6.98 -25.73 -33.89
N ASN A 180 -8.03 -26.54 -33.95
CA ASN A 180 -8.10 -27.97 -34.26
C ASN A 180 -9.17 -28.68 -33.43
N LEU A 181 -10.44 -28.61 -33.88
CA LEU A 181 -11.40 -29.70 -33.76
C LEU A 181 -12.30 -29.74 -35.00
#